data_AF-Q31P60-F1
#
_entry.id   AF-Q31P60-F1
#
_cell.length_a   1.000
_cell.length_b   1.000
_cell.length_c   1.000
_cell.angle_alpha   90.00
_cell.angle_beta   90.00
_cell.angle_gamma   90.00
#
_symmetry.space_group_name_H-M   'P 1'
#
loop_
_entity.id
_entity.type
_entity.pdbx_description
1 polymer ?
#
loop_
_entity_poly.entity_id
_entity_poly.type
_entity_poly.pdbx_seq_one_letter_code
_entity_poly.pdbx_strand_id
1 'polypeptide(L)'
;MAISRYRWQIGLIAVAIAVPAAGWGWQQWQQQRALSAARQALVAGNFESCLQQLAPLEHSQTLQPLLNNCRWQRSQQLAAAGQYPQALQLVLLIPTSDRQAPKAQAAAQQWSERVRTEAEQQFLAGNWSAAQQLLKSLPEGTPLTPTASALLAQWQQQWQQDSQAIAQAQAALSQARWWDVDRALLALSDHPYWQPQAQSLRQQAQQSIQQLAQQRPNAAAVAEDGTAIAETVGEAELEPRFRQYLAQGLPDYEAWQRACQDLGGQVIDRGPESFCSRDRPS
;
A
#
# COMPACT_ATOMS: atom_id res chain seq x y z
N MET A 1 -27.60 93.91 8.09
CA MET A 1 -27.55 92.46 8.40
C MET A 1 -26.96 91.72 7.20
N ALA A 2 -25.68 91.33 7.18
CA ALA A 2 -25.16 90.35 6.21
C ALA A 2 -23.67 89.97 6.46
N ILE A 3 -23.22 89.70 7.69
CA ILE A 3 -21.88 89.10 7.90
C ILE A 3 -21.92 88.15 9.10
N SER A 4 -22.53 86.96 8.96
CA SER A 4 -22.39 85.90 9.99
C SER A 4 -22.61 84.47 9.49
N ARG A 5 -22.50 84.19 8.18
CA ARG A 5 -22.81 82.86 7.62
C ARG A 5 -21.64 82.10 6.97
N TYR A 6 -20.40 82.59 7.09
CA TYR A 6 -19.24 82.03 6.36
C TYR A 6 -18.11 81.51 7.27
N ARG A 7 -18.43 81.02 8.48
CA ARG A 7 -17.43 80.42 9.40
C ARG A 7 -17.64 78.92 9.68
N TRP A 8 -18.70 78.31 9.13
CA TRP A 8 -19.07 76.92 9.40
C TRP A 8 -18.77 75.92 8.26
N GLN A 9 -18.20 76.36 7.13
CA GLN A 9 -17.88 75.47 6.00
C GLN A 9 -16.37 75.14 5.85
N ILE A 10 -15.47 75.76 6.61
CA ILE A 10 -14.03 75.46 6.56
C ILE A 10 -13.60 74.41 7.60
N GLY A 11 -14.50 74.02 8.52
CA GLY A 11 -14.21 73.00 9.54
C GLY A 11 -14.31 71.55 9.07
N LEU A 12 -14.93 71.26 7.92
CA LEU A 12 -15.24 69.90 7.48
C LEU A 12 -14.32 69.34 6.37
N ILE A 13 -13.33 70.10 5.88
CA ILE A 13 -12.37 69.60 4.87
C ILE A 13 -11.07 69.07 5.52
N ALA A 14 -10.76 69.45 6.77
CA ALA A 14 -9.53 69.00 7.45
C ALA A 14 -9.61 67.58 8.03
N VAL A 15 -10.79 66.98 8.15
CA VAL A 15 -10.98 65.64 8.75
C VAL A 15 -10.94 64.50 7.71
N ALA A 16 -11.15 64.80 6.43
CA ALA A 16 -11.22 63.78 5.38
C ALA A 16 -9.85 63.23 4.91
N ILE A 17 -8.72 63.89 5.27
CA ILE A 17 -7.36 63.47 4.84
C ILE A 17 -6.59 62.75 5.97
N ALA A 18 -7.02 62.86 7.23
CA ALA A 18 -6.30 62.26 8.36
C ALA A 18 -6.54 60.74 8.55
N VAL A 19 -7.66 60.22 8.07
CA VAL A 19 -8.01 58.79 8.22
C VAL A 19 -7.18 57.85 7.32
N PRO A 20 -6.90 58.14 6.02
CA PRO A 20 -6.09 57.23 5.21
C PRO A 20 -4.61 57.14 5.65
N ALA A 21 -4.02 58.22 6.16
CA ALA A 21 -2.62 58.21 6.61
C ALA A 21 -2.40 57.35 7.88
N ALA A 22 -3.38 57.31 8.80
CA ALA A 22 -3.32 56.46 9.98
C ALA A 22 -3.42 54.97 9.64
N GLY A 23 -4.23 54.60 8.65
CA GLY A 23 -4.34 53.22 8.17
C GLY A 23 -3.06 52.71 7.50
N TRP A 24 -2.45 53.53 6.65
CA TRP A 24 -1.22 53.17 5.93
C TRP A 24 -0.02 53.02 6.87
N GLY A 25 0.14 53.93 7.83
CA GLY A 25 1.20 53.83 8.84
C GLY A 25 1.04 52.63 9.77
N TRP A 26 -0.20 52.31 10.18
CA TRP A 26 -0.49 51.16 11.04
C TRP A 26 -0.21 49.83 10.34
N GLN A 27 -0.60 49.69 9.07
CA GLN A 27 -0.33 48.50 8.27
C GLN A 27 1.18 48.29 8.07
N GLN A 28 1.92 49.36 7.78
CA GLN A 28 3.38 49.28 7.60
C GLN A 28 4.09 48.91 8.92
N TRP A 29 3.65 49.48 10.05
CA TRP A 29 4.16 49.14 11.37
C TRP A 29 3.90 47.67 11.73
N GLN A 30 2.70 47.17 11.46
CA GLN A 30 2.33 45.78 11.71
C GLN A 30 3.20 44.82 10.90
N GLN A 31 3.48 45.14 9.63
CA GLN A 31 4.37 44.34 8.78
C GLN A 31 5.81 44.32 9.30
N GLN A 32 6.37 45.46 9.69
CA GLN A 32 7.73 45.52 10.24
C GLN A 32 7.83 44.73 11.55
N ARG A 33 6.82 44.84 12.41
CA ARG A 33 6.75 44.07 13.65
C ARG A 33 6.73 42.57 13.38
N ALA A 34 5.84 42.10 12.49
CA ALA A 34 5.76 40.70 12.10
C ALA A 34 7.09 40.17 11.54
N LEU A 35 7.77 40.99 10.72
CA LEU A 35 9.06 40.62 10.13
C LEU A 35 10.17 40.52 11.18
N SER A 36 10.24 41.48 12.10
CA SER A 36 11.24 41.46 13.18
C SER A 36 11.04 40.27 14.11
N ALA A 37 9.79 39.99 14.49
CA ALA A 37 9.47 38.88 15.37
C ALA A 37 9.63 37.52 14.66
N ALA A 38 9.41 37.43 13.34
CA ALA A 38 9.65 36.22 12.56
C ALA A 38 11.15 35.91 12.48
N ARG A 39 12.00 36.94 12.29
CA ARG A 39 13.46 36.80 12.34
C ARG A 39 13.95 36.34 13.71
N GLN A 40 13.39 36.90 14.79
CA GLN A 40 13.70 36.46 16.15
C GLN A 40 13.28 35.00 16.37
N ALA A 41 12.08 34.62 15.94
CA ALA A 41 11.58 33.26 16.04
C ALA A 41 12.46 32.26 15.26
N LEU A 42 12.93 32.64 14.06
CA LEU A 42 13.85 31.84 13.27
C LEU A 42 15.19 31.61 14.01
N VAL A 43 15.78 32.66 14.59
CA VAL A 43 17.04 32.54 15.36
C VAL A 43 16.84 31.72 16.63
N ALA A 44 15.68 31.85 17.28
CA ALA A 44 15.31 31.08 18.46
C ALA A 44 14.93 29.62 18.17
N GLY A 45 14.92 29.19 16.90
CA GLY A 45 14.50 27.85 16.50
C GLY A 45 12.99 27.61 16.60
N ASN A 46 12.18 28.64 16.89
CA ASN A 46 10.73 28.54 16.92
C ASN A 46 10.15 28.78 15.52
N PHE A 47 10.32 27.79 14.64
CA PHE A 47 9.93 27.91 13.25
C PHE A 47 8.42 27.97 13.04
N GLU A 48 7.64 27.36 13.94
CA GLU A 48 6.17 27.46 13.92
C GLU A 48 5.71 28.91 14.13
N SER A 49 6.27 29.58 15.14
CA SER A 49 6.00 31.00 15.34
C SER A 49 6.49 31.85 14.16
N CYS A 50 7.62 31.51 13.54
CA CYS A 50 8.03 32.21 12.31
C CYS A 50 6.97 32.08 11.20
N LEU A 51 6.48 30.87 10.92
CA LEU A 51 5.47 30.63 9.90
C LEU A 51 4.15 31.36 10.21
N GLN A 52 3.68 31.31 11.46
CA GLN A 52 2.45 31.97 11.89
C GLN A 52 2.51 33.49 11.70
N GLN A 53 3.64 34.11 12.03
CA GLN A 53 3.82 35.56 11.89
C GLN A 53 3.88 36.02 10.43
N LEU A 54 4.33 35.14 9.52
CA LEU A 54 4.43 35.44 8.09
C LEU A 54 3.20 35.00 7.29
N ALA A 55 2.32 34.16 7.84
CA ALA A 55 1.12 33.66 7.15
C ALA A 55 0.24 34.77 6.55
N PRO A 56 -0.08 35.89 7.25
CA PRO A 56 -0.89 36.97 6.67
C PRO A 56 -0.21 37.68 5.48
N LEU A 57 1.09 37.48 5.29
CA LEU A 57 1.93 38.18 4.32
C LEU A 57 2.50 37.22 3.27
N GLU A 58 1.96 36.01 3.13
CA GLU A 58 2.49 34.97 2.24
C GLU A 58 2.60 35.42 0.77
N HIS A 59 1.71 36.31 0.32
CA HIS A 59 1.69 36.82 -1.04
C HIS A 59 2.77 37.88 -1.32
N SER A 60 3.48 38.34 -0.28
CA SER A 60 4.50 39.37 -0.42
C SER A 60 5.80 38.79 -0.98
N GLN A 61 6.14 39.15 -2.23
CA GLN A 61 7.36 38.69 -2.89
C GLN A 61 8.63 39.05 -2.11
N THR A 62 8.64 40.16 -1.37
CA THR A 62 9.81 40.59 -0.59
C THR A 62 10.07 39.70 0.62
N LEU A 63 9.06 38.98 1.10
CA LEU A 63 9.15 38.13 2.30
C LEU A 63 9.31 36.66 1.98
N GLN A 64 9.09 36.27 0.72
CA GLN A 64 9.24 34.89 0.25
C GLN A 64 10.56 34.23 0.65
N PRO A 65 11.74 34.88 0.53
CA PRO A 65 12.99 34.25 0.95
C PRO A 65 13.05 33.93 2.45
N LEU A 66 12.43 34.76 3.30
CA LEU A 66 12.38 34.51 4.74
C LEU A 66 11.36 33.41 5.07
N LEU A 67 10.19 33.46 4.44
CA LEU A 67 9.14 32.44 4.59
C LEU A 67 9.65 31.06 4.18
N ASN A 68 10.30 30.95 3.02
CA ASN A 68 10.88 29.70 2.53
C ASN A 68 11.98 29.19 3.46
N ASN A 69 12.80 30.08 4.04
CA ASN A 69 13.77 29.65 5.04
C ASN A 69 13.09 29.08 6.30
N CYS A 70 12.00 29.69 6.77
CA CYS A 70 11.24 29.14 7.90
C CYS A 70 10.56 27.80 7.56
N ARG A 71 10.02 27.65 6.34
CA ARG A 71 9.47 26.38 5.84
C ARG A 71 10.52 25.28 5.82
N TRP A 72 11.70 25.58 5.27
CA TRP A 72 12.83 24.65 5.23
C TRP A 72 13.31 24.23 6.62
N GLN A 73 13.50 25.19 7.53
CA GLN A 73 13.97 24.84 8.88
C GLN A 73 12.94 24.01 9.66
N ARG A 74 11.65 24.36 9.54
CA ARG A 74 10.58 23.57 10.16
C ARG A 74 10.47 22.18 9.54
N SER A 75 10.61 22.04 8.22
CA SER A 75 10.54 20.73 7.56
C SER A 75 11.68 19.81 8.02
N GLN A 76 12.89 20.36 8.19
CA GLN A 76 14.01 19.62 8.78
C GLN A 76 13.72 19.14 10.21
N GLN A 77 13.13 20.00 11.04
CA GLN A 77 12.75 19.63 12.41
C GLN A 77 11.70 18.50 12.42
N LEU A 78 10.68 18.57 11.56
CA LEU A 78 9.65 17.54 11.43
C LEU A 78 10.25 16.23 10.94
N ALA A 79 11.11 16.27 9.92
CA ALA A 79 11.80 15.10 9.40
C ALA A 79 12.71 14.44 10.45
N ALA A 80 13.42 15.23 11.26
CA ALA A 80 14.23 14.72 12.38
C ALA A 80 13.38 14.01 13.46
N ALA A 81 12.10 14.37 13.58
CA ALA A 81 11.12 13.70 14.43
C ALA A 81 10.39 12.53 13.74
N GLY A 82 10.77 12.15 12.52
CA GLY A 82 10.10 11.11 11.73
C GLY A 82 8.78 11.54 11.10
N GLN A 83 8.40 12.81 11.21
CA GLN A 83 7.14 13.38 10.71
C GLN A 83 7.27 13.77 9.23
N TYR A 84 7.62 12.81 8.38
CA TYR A 84 7.90 13.04 6.96
C TYR A 84 6.69 13.61 6.18
N PRO A 85 5.44 13.16 6.37
CA PRO A 85 4.29 13.74 5.68
C PRO A 85 4.12 15.23 5.96
N GLN A 86 4.28 15.65 7.22
CA GLN A 86 4.21 17.05 7.63
C GLN A 86 5.42 17.85 7.11
N ALA A 87 6.62 17.25 7.09
CA ALA A 87 7.81 17.88 6.51
C ALA A 87 7.63 18.14 5.00
N LEU A 88 7.04 17.18 4.28
CA LEU A 88 6.75 17.28 2.85
C LEU A 88 5.77 18.40 2.53
N GLN A 89 4.74 18.60 3.35
CA GLN A 89 3.78 19.71 3.18
C GLN A 89 4.46 21.08 3.17
N LEU A 90 5.58 21.25 3.87
CA LEU A 90 6.30 22.53 3.90
C LEU A 90 7.32 22.65 2.77
N VAL A 91 8.03 21.56 2.45
CA VAL A 91 9.12 21.59 1.48
C VAL A 91 8.61 21.73 0.04
N LEU A 92 7.44 21.16 -0.26
CA LEU A 92 6.79 21.26 -1.57
C LEU A 92 6.25 22.67 -1.88
N LEU A 93 6.10 23.51 -0.85
CA LEU A 93 5.71 24.92 -1.00
C LEU A 93 6.89 25.84 -1.37
N ILE A 94 8.12 25.33 -1.38
CA ILE A 94 9.30 26.11 -1.76
C ILE A 94 9.39 26.14 -3.29
N PRO A 95 9.27 27.32 -3.93
CA PRO A 95 9.25 27.42 -5.38
C PRO A 95 10.62 27.06 -5.97
N THR A 96 10.63 26.57 -7.21
CA THR A 96 11.86 26.16 -7.92
C THR A 96 12.86 27.31 -8.16
N SER A 97 12.39 28.56 -8.11
CA SER A 97 13.22 29.76 -8.19
C SER A 97 13.94 30.12 -6.88
N ASP A 98 13.58 29.50 -5.75
CA ASP A 98 14.22 29.77 -4.46
C ASP A 98 15.63 29.16 -4.40
N ARG A 99 16.55 29.82 -3.70
CA ARG A 99 17.91 29.30 -3.46
C ARG A 99 17.94 27.94 -2.76
N GLN A 100 16.88 27.60 -2.02
CA GLN A 100 16.74 26.34 -1.30
C GLN A 100 16.11 25.24 -2.15
N ALA A 101 15.61 25.55 -3.35
CA ALA A 101 14.89 24.60 -4.20
C ALA A 101 15.64 23.28 -4.46
N PRO A 102 16.96 23.25 -4.77
CA PRO A 102 17.66 21.99 -4.98
C PRO A 102 17.66 21.10 -3.73
N LYS A 103 17.83 21.72 -2.54
CA LYS A 103 17.80 21.00 -1.26
C LYS A 103 16.39 20.53 -0.91
N ALA A 104 15.39 21.38 -1.19
CA ALA A 104 13.98 21.10 -0.98
C ALA A 104 13.52 19.90 -1.82
N GLN A 105 13.90 19.85 -3.11
CA GLN A 105 13.57 18.75 -4.01
C GLN A 105 14.25 17.44 -3.62
N ALA A 106 15.54 17.48 -3.28
CA ALA A 106 16.26 16.30 -2.81
C ALA A 106 15.66 15.75 -1.51
N ALA A 107 15.32 16.64 -0.57
CA ALA A 107 14.64 16.26 0.67
C ALA A 107 13.25 15.66 0.39
N ALA A 108 12.48 16.25 -0.53
CA ALA A 108 11.17 15.73 -0.91
C ALA A 108 11.25 14.30 -1.45
N GLN A 109 12.21 14.01 -2.33
CA GLN A 109 12.46 12.66 -2.85
C GLN A 109 12.89 11.69 -1.74
N GLN A 110 13.81 12.12 -0.88
CA GLN A 110 14.30 11.26 0.18
C GLN A 110 13.20 10.91 1.20
N TRP A 111 12.44 11.91 1.63
CA TRP A 111 11.40 11.72 2.66
C TRP A 111 10.18 10.99 2.12
N SER A 112 9.81 11.20 0.86
CA SER A 112 8.76 10.42 0.22
C SER A 112 9.13 8.94 0.16
N GLU A 113 10.39 8.65 -0.18
CA GLU A 113 10.93 7.30 -0.24
C GLU A 113 10.96 6.61 1.14
N ARG A 114 11.23 7.38 2.21
CA ARG A 114 11.11 6.89 3.59
C ARG A 114 9.68 6.47 3.92
N VAL A 115 8.70 7.30 3.60
CA VAL A 115 7.28 6.97 3.82
C VAL A 115 6.87 5.75 3.00
N ARG A 116 7.33 5.64 1.74
CA ARG A 116 7.08 4.46 0.89
C ARG A 116 7.64 3.19 1.53
N THR A 117 8.89 3.21 1.95
CA THR A 117 9.57 2.07 2.58
C THR A 117 8.86 1.65 3.87
N GLU A 118 8.47 2.61 4.71
CA GLU A 118 7.73 2.32 5.94
C GLU A 118 6.36 1.72 5.65
N ALA A 119 5.63 2.26 4.66
CA ALA A 119 4.35 1.71 4.25
C ALA A 119 4.49 0.27 3.70
N GLU A 120 5.57 -0.01 2.95
CA GLU A 120 5.86 -1.34 2.44
C GLU A 120 6.13 -2.33 3.56
N GLN A 121 6.91 -1.93 4.58
CA GLN A 121 7.12 -2.74 5.78
C GLN A 121 5.81 -3.06 6.50
N GLN A 122 4.93 -2.06 6.66
CA GLN A 122 3.61 -2.28 7.26
C GLN A 122 2.76 -3.24 6.42
N PHE A 123 2.77 -3.09 5.10
CA PHE A 123 2.03 -3.96 4.18
C PHE A 123 2.50 -5.41 4.30
N LEU A 124 3.82 -5.65 4.17
CA LEU A 124 4.42 -6.97 4.27
C LEU A 124 4.20 -7.63 5.64
N ALA A 125 4.13 -6.83 6.71
CA ALA A 125 3.82 -7.30 8.06
C ALA A 125 2.33 -7.64 8.28
N GLY A 126 1.46 -7.41 7.29
CA GLY A 126 0.01 -7.63 7.41
C GLY A 126 -0.77 -6.44 7.97
N ASN A 127 -0.10 -5.32 8.24
CA ASN A 127 -0.71 -4.10 8.75
C ASN A 127 -1.23 -3.22 7.61
N TRP A 128 -2.11 -3.77 6.77
CA TRP A 128 -2.63 -3.09 5.58
C TRP A 128 -3.20 -1.69 5.88
N SER A 129 -3.96 -1.53 6.95
CA SER A 129 -4.53 -0.24 7.32
C SER A 129 -3.46 0.82 7.61
N ALA A 130 -2.37 0.45 8.28
CA ALA A 130 -1.26 1.37 8.58
C ALA A 130 -0.50 1.76 7.30
N ALA A 131 -0.22 0.79 6.41
CA ALA A 131 0.37 1.05 5.10
C ALA A 131 -0.47 2.04 4.28
N GLN A 132 -1.79 1.87 4.28
CA GLN A 132 -2.71 2.78 3.60
C GLN A 132 -2.67 4.20 4.17
N GLN A 133 -2.68 4.33 5.50
CA GLN A 133 -2.65 5.62 6.17
C GLN A 133 -1.36 6.39 5.85
N LEU A 134 -0.21 5.71 5.86
CA LEU A 134 1.08 6.30 5.50
C LEU A 134 1.08 6.85 4.07
N LEU A 135 0.72 6.04 3.08
CA LEU A 135 0.70 6.50 1.68
C LEU A 135 -0.34 7.59 1.42
N LYS A 136 -1.51 7.54 2.07
CA LYS A 136 -2.55 8.58 1.96
C LYS A 136 -2.18 9.90 2.65
N SER A 137 -1.25 9.87 3.61
CA SER A 137 -0.79 11.08 4.30
C SER A 137 0.15 11.94 3.45
N LEU A 138 0.68 11.37 2.35
CA LEU A 138 1.56 12.09 1.45
C LEU A 138 0.81 13.22 0.73
N PRO A 139 1.35 14.45 0.75
CA PRO A 139 0.74 15.56 0.03
C PRO A 139 0.81 15.36 -1.49
N GLU A 140 -0.11 15.99 -2.22
CA GLU A 140 -0.06 16.06 -3.68
C GLU A 140 1.24 16.69 -4.18
N GLY A 141 1.72 16.24 -5.34
CA GLY A 141 2.99 16.72 -5.91
C GLY A 141 4.24 16.10 -5.27
N THR A 142 4.10 15.15 -4.34
CA THR A 142 5.23 14.39 -3.80
C THR A 142 5.93 13.60 -4.92
N PRO A 143 7.26 13.72 -5.07
CA PRO A 143 8.01 12.97 -6.08
C PRO A 143 8.19 11.51 -5.65
N LEU A 144 7.44 10.59 -6.27
CA LEU A 144 7.50 9.14 -6.04
C LEU A 144 7.28 8.38 -7.36
N THR A 145 8.08 7.34 -7.58
CA THR A 145 7.93 6.41 -8.71
C THR A 145 7.92 4.96 -8.18
N PRO A 146 6.81 4.21 -8.27
CA PRO A 146 5.47 4.63 -8.72
C PRO A 146 4.80 5.63 -7.77
N THR A 147 3.76 6.33 -8.22
CA THR A 147 2.98 7.26 -7.37
C THR A 147 2.30 6.52 -6.22
N ALA A 148 2.06 7.21 -5.11
CA ALA A 148 1.42 6.63 -3.93
C ALA A 148 0.03 6.01 -4.24
N SER A 149 -0.76 6.63 -5.14
CA SER A 149 -2.07 6.11 -5.55
C SER A 149 -1.98 4.82 -6.35
N ALA A 150 -1.01 4.71 -7.27
CA ALA A 150 -0.79 3.49 -8.04
C ALA A 150 -0.31 2.34 -7.14
N LEU A 151 0.60 2.64 -6.21
CA LEU A 151 1.09 1.67 -5.23
C LEU A 151 -0.04 1.17 -4.32
N LEU A 152 -0.89 2.08 -3.83
CA LEU A 152 -2.09 1.74 -3.05
C LEU A 152 -3.05 0.83 -3.81
N ALA A 153 -3.31 1.12 -5.08
CA ALA A 153 -4.20 0.31 -5.91
C ALA A 153 -3.64 -1.11 -6.11
N GLN A 154 -2.34 -1.22 -6.39
CA GLN A 154 -1.65 -2.50 -6.55
C GLN A 154 -1.72 -3.33 -5.26
N TRP A 155 -1.34 -2.75 -4.12
CA TRP A 155 -1.39 -3.45 -2.84
C TRP A 155 -2.80 -3.80 -2.41
N GLN A 156 -3.78 -2.95 -2.72
CA GLN A 156 -5.18 -3.24 -2.44
C GLN A 156 -5.66 -4.47 -3.22
N GLN A 157 -5.33 -4.55 -4.51
CA GLN A 157 -5.69 -5.70 -5.33
C GLN A 157 -5.03 -6.99 -4.80
N GLN A 158 -3.73 -6.94 -4.50
CA GLN A 158 -3.01 -8.09 -3.94
C GLN A 158 -3.62 -8.53 -2.59
N TRP A 159 -3.86 -7.59 -1.68
CA TRP A 159 -4.46 -7.88 -0.38
C TRP A 159 -5.86 -8.51 -0.49
N GLN A 160 -6.69 -8.00 -1.40
CA GLN A 160 -8.02 -8.54 -1.66
C GLN A 160 -7.95 -9.96 -2.23
N GLN A 161 -7.08 -10.20 -3.22
CA GLN A 161 -6.87 -11.51 -3.80
C GLN A 161 -6.40 -12.52 -2.76
N ASP A 162 -5.38 -12.18 -1.97
CA ASP A 162 -4.80 -13.10 -0.99
C ASP A 162 -5.77 -13.39 0.16
N SER A 163 -6.45 -12.36 0.67
CA SER A 163 -7.45 -12.54 1.72
C SER A 163 -8.62 -13.41 1.26
N GLN A 164 -9.04 -13.28 -0.01
CA GLN A 164 -10.06 -14.13 -0.60
C GLN A 164 -9.59 -15.58 -0.74
N ALA A 165 -8.37 -15.81 -1.22
CA ALA A 165 -7.79 -17.15 -1.35
C ALA A 165 -7.73 -17.86 0.00
N ILE A 166 -7.29 -17.16 1.05
CA ILE A 166 -7.25 -17.69 2.42
C ILE A 166 -8.65 -17.99 2.96
N ALA A 167 -9.63 -17.10 2.74
CA ALA A 167 -11.00 -17.32 3.16
C ALA A 167 -11.64 -18.53 2.46
N GLN A 168 -11.38 -18.71 1.16
CA GLN A 168 -11.83 -19.87 0.40
C GLN A 168 -11.19 -21.17 0.89
N ALA A 169 -9.88 -21.15 1.17
CA ALA A 169 -9.17 -22.30 1.73
C ALA A 169 -9.69 -22.69 3.12
N GLN A 170 -9.97 -21.71 3.98
CA GLN A 170 -10.61 -21.94 5.29
C GLN A 170 -12.01 -22.55 5.15
N ALA A 171 -12.83 -22.02 4.24
CA ALA A 171 -14.16 -22.55 3.97
C ALA A 171 -14.09 -24.00 3.46
N ALA A 172 -13.19 -24.29 2.51
CA ALA A 172 -12.96 -25.63 1.99
C ALA A 172 -12.55 -26.61 3.10
N LEU A 173 -11.61 -26.20 3.96
CA LEU A 173 -11.17 -26.99 5.11
C LEU A 173 -12.35 -27.31 6.06
N SER A 174 -13.16 -26.31 6.40
CA SER A 174 -14.32 -26.47 7.29
C SER A 174 -15.43 -27.37 6.71
N GLN A 175 -15.52 -27.45 5.38
CA GLN A 175 -16.49 -28.26 4.65
C GLN A 175 -15.95 -29.67 4.32
N ALA A 176 -14.80 -30.05 4.89
CA ALA A 176 -14.09 -31.29 4.57
C ALA A 176 -13.73 -31.45 3.07
N ARG A 177 -13.64 -30.34 2.34
CA ARG A 177 -13.21 -30.29 0.94
C ARG A 177 -11.70 -30.05 0.90
N TRP A 178 -10.93 -31.02 1.40
CA TRP A 178 -9.51 -30.81 1.70
C TRP A 178 -8.65 -30.54 0.46
N TRP A 179 -8.96 -31.17 -0.68
CA TRP A 179 -8.26 -30.91 -1.94
C TRP A 179 -8.54 -29.53 -2.53
N ASP A 180 -9.71 -28.94 -2.23
CA ASP A 180 -10.03 -27.56 -2.61
C ASP A 180 -9.25 -26.53 -1.79
N VAL A 181 -8.64 -26.92 -0.66
CA VAL A 181 -7.74 -26.04 0.12
C VAL A 181 -6.54 -25.64 -0.74
N ASP A 182 -5.83 -26.61 -1.31
CA ASP A 182 -4.67 -26.31 -2.16
C ASP A 182 -5.08 -25.56 -3.43
N ARG A 183 -6.21 -25.94 -4.03
CA ARG A 183 -6.76 -25.25 -5.20
C ARG A 183 -7.04 -23.77 -4.93
N ALA A 184 -7.65 -23.45 -3.79
CA ALA A 184 -7.90 -22.07 -3.38
C ALA A 184 -6.60 -21.29 -3.15
N LEU A 185 -5.58 -21.95 -2.58
CA LEU A 185 -4.27 -21.33 -2.29
C LEU A 185 -3.38 -21.14 -3.52
N LEU A 186 -3.73 -21.66 -4.71
CA LEU A 186 -3.00 -21.40 -5.96
C LEU A 186 -3.06 -19.92 -6.37
N ALA A 187 -4.12 -19.21 -5.96
CA ALA A 187 -4.27 -17.78 -6.24
C ALA A 187 -3.46 -16.89 -5.29
N LEU A 188 -2.79 -17.46 -4.28
CA LEU A 188 -2.05 -16.70 -3.29
C LEU A 188 -0.74 -16.16 -3.87
N SER A 189 -0.47 -14.88 -3.60
CA SER A 189 0.81 -14.27 -3.92
C SER A 189 1.92 -14.70 -2.94
N ASP A 190 3.18 -14.39 -3.26
CA ASP A 190 4.33 -14.63 -2.39
C ASP A 190 4.45 -13.57 -1.28
N HIS A 191 3.35 -13.30 -0.58
CA HIS A 191 3.28 -12.28 0.45
C HIS A 191 3.60 -12.87 1.84
N PRO A 192 4.60 -12.34 2.58
CA PRO A 192 5.14 -12.97 3.78
C PRO A 192 4.13 -13.10 4.93
N TYR A 193 3.18 -12.18 5.06
CA TYR A 193 2.10 -12.31 6.05
C TYR A 193 1.19 -13.51 5.79
N TRP A 194 0.87 -13.83 4.53
CA TRP A 194 -0.12 -14.85 4.19
C TRP A 194 0.47 -16.27 4.15
N GLN A 195 1.76 -16.40 3.84
CA GLN A 195 2.44 -17.69 3.69
C GLN A 195 2.32 -18.62 4.90
N PRO A 196 2.53 -18.17 6.16
CA PRO A 196 2.37 -19.04 7.33
C PRO A 196 0.94 -19.56 7.49
N GLN A 197 -0.07 -18.75 7.17
CA GLN A 197 -1.48 -19.13 7.29
C GLN A 197 -1.86 -20.14 6.21
N ALA A 198 -1.42 -19.91 4.98
CA ALA A 198 -1.57 -20.86 3.88
C ALA A 198 -0.92 -22.22 4.23
N GLN A 199 0.31 -22.20 4.74
CA GLN A 199 1.02 -23.42 5.13
C GLN A 199 0.29 -24.20 6.23
N SER A 200 -0.25 -23.50 7.24
CA SER A 200 -1.07 -24.10 8.28
C SER A 200 -2.32 -24.76 7.71
N LEU A 201 -3.00 -24.11 6.76
CA LEU A 201 -4.19 -24.67 6.10
C LEU A 201 -3.86 -25.92 5.28
N ARG A 202 -2.75 -25.90 4.53
CA ARG A 202 -2.25 -27.08 3.80
C ARG A 202 -1.97 -28.24 4.73
N GLN A 203 -1.28 -28.00 5.84
CA GLN A 203 -0.96 -29.05 6.82
C GLN A 203 -2.23 -29.66 7.42
N GLN A 204 -3.23 -28.85 7.76
CA GLN A 204 -4.51 -29.34 8.30
C GLN A 204 -5.29 -30.17 7.27
N ALA A 205 -5.31 -29.73 6.00
CA ALA A 205 -5.92 -30.48 4.91
C ALA A 205 -5.21 -31.83 4.70
N GLN A 206 -3.88 -31.84 4.64
CA GLN A 206 -3.07 -33.04 4.48
C GLN A 206 -3.27 -34.02 5.65
N GLN A 207 -3.30 -33.54 6.88
CA GLN A 207 -3.59 -34.37 8.05
C GLN A 207 -4.98 -35.00 7.98
N SER A 208 -5.98 -34.25 7.52
CA SER A 208 -7.35 -34.75 7.37
C SER A 208 -7.44 -35.84 6.29
N ILE A 209 -6.75 -35.65 5.16
CA ILE A 209 -6.64 -36.66 4.10
C ILE A 209 -5.95 -37.93 4.62
N GLN A 210 -4.84 -37.79 5.36
CA GLN A 210 -4.13 -38.92 5.97
C GLN A 210 -5.01 -39.67 6.97
N GLN A 211 -5.77 -38.96 7.80
CA GLN A 211 -6.73 -39.58 8.73
C GLN A 211 -7.83 -40.33 7.98
N LEU A 212 -8.35 -39.77 6.89
CA LEU A 212 -9.34 -40.47 6.06
C LEU A 212 -8.75 -41.74 5.44
N ALA A 213 -7.50 -41.70 4.98
CA ALA A 213 -6.81 -42.87 4.47
C ALA A 213 -6.61 -43.95 5.56
N GLN A 214 -6.23 -43.55 6.78
CA GLN A 214 -6.08 -44.48 7.92
C GLN A 214 -7.41 -45.14 8.34
N GLN A 215 -8.53 -44.41 8.24
CA GLN A 215 -9.87 -44.98 8.47
C GLN A 215 -10.29 -45.98 7.39
N ARG A 216 -9.58 -46.01 6.26
CA ARG A 216 -9.80 -46.95 5.16
C ARG A 216 -8.53 -47.74 4.87
N PRO A 217 -8.10 -48.62 5.78
CA PRO A 217 -6.81 -49.32 5.69
C PRO A 217 -6.69 -50.24 4.46
N ASN A 218 -7.81 -50.57 3.80
CA ASN A 218 -7.84 -51.35 2.57
C ASN A 218 -7.84 -50.48 1.30
N ALA A 219 -7.77 -49.16 1.42
CA ALA A 219 -7.67 -48.24 0.30
C ALA A 219 -6.20 -47.91 0.02
N ALA A 220 -5.75 -48.14 -1.21
CA ALA A 220 -4.46 -47.70 -1.72
C ALA A 220 -4.39 -46.16 -1.90
N ALA A 221 -5.52 -45.52 -2.24
CA ALA A 221 -5.62 -44.06 -2.33
C ALA A 221 -7.03 -43.58 -1.95
N VAL A 222 -7.17 -42.28 -1.68
CA VAL A 222 -8.48 -41.64 -1.46
C VAL A 222 -8.61 -40.46 -2.42
N ALA A 223 -9.62 -40.51 -3.28
CA ALA A 223 -9.92 -39.47 -4.26
C ALA A 223 -10.50 -38.20 -3.60
N GLU A 224 -10.54 -37.10 -4.36
CA GLU A 224 -11.02 -35.79 -3.89
C GLU A 224 -12.46 -35.80 -3.37
N ASP A 225 -13.33 -36.62 -3.94
CA ASP A 225 -14.71 -36.80 -3.48
C ASP A 225 -14.83 -37.74 -2.28
N GLY A 226 -13.71 -38.11 -1.67
CA GLY A 226 -13.64 -39.02 -0.55
C GLY A 226 -13.85 -40.49 -0.94
N THR A 227 -13.78 -40.86 -2.22
CA THR A 227 -13.87 -42.27 -2.64
C THR A 227 -12.58 -43.02 -2.32
N ALA A 228 -12.69 -44.20 -1.72
CA ALA A 228 -11.55 -45.08 -1.53
C ALA A 228 -11.24 -45.86 -2.82
N ILE A 229 -9.97 -45.86 -3.21
CA ILE A 229 -9.45 -46.65 -4.32
C ILE A 229 -8.69 -47.83 -3.69
N ALA A 230 -9.20 -49.05 -3.88
CA ALA A 230 -8.68 -50.25 -3.21
C ALA A 230 -7.28 -50.65 -3.70
N GLU A 231 -7.05 -50.59 -5.01
CA GLU A 231 -5.77 -50.95 -5.63
C GLU A 231 -5.36 -49.92 -6.69
N THR A 232 -4.21 -49.28 -6.50
CA THR A 232 -3.59 -48.41 -7.51
C THR A 232 -2.41 -49.12 -8.16
N VAL A 233 -2.25 -48.95 -9.46
CA VAL A 233 -1.01 -49.35 -10.15
C VAL A 233 0.12 -48.42 -9.70
N GLY A 234 1.17 -49.01 -9.11
CA GLY A 234 2.32 -48.24 -8.61
C GLY A 234 3.09 -47.54 -9.72
N GLU A 235 3.64 -46.36 -9.40
CA GLU A 235 4.37 -45.52 -10.36
C GLU A 235 5.55 -46.27 -11.02
N ALA A 236 6.24 -47.14 -10.27
CA ALA A 236 7.34 -47.95 -10.79
C ALA A 236 6.93 -48.91 -11.94
N GLU A 237 5.67 -49.37 -11.96
CA GLU A 237 5.14 -50.23 -13.03
C GLU A 237 4.60 -49.40 -14.20
N LEU A 238 4.00 -48.25 -13.89
CA LEU A 238 3.33 -47.38 -14.84
C LEU A 238 4.31 -46.55 -15.68
N GLU A 239 5.33 -45.99 -15.04
CA GLU A 239 6.25 -45.02 -15.62
C GLU A 239 7.05 -45.55 -16.83
N PRO A 240 7.59 -46.78 -16.83
CA PRO A 240 8.30 -47.31 -18.00
C PRO A 240 7.41 -47.41 -19.25
N ARG A 241 6.14 -47.79 -19.07
CA ARG A 241 5.17 -47.93 -20.17
C ARG A 241 4.68 -46.59 -20.67
N PHE A 242 4.43 -45.67 -19.74
CA PHE A 242 4.08 -44.30 -20.07
C PHE A 242 5.16 -43.65 -20.96
N ARG A 243 6.43 -43.70 -20.55
CA ARG A 243 7.55 -43.19 -21.37
C ARG A 243 7.69 -43.88 -22.72
N GLN A 244 7.43 -45.19 -22.77
CA GLN A 244 7.44 -45.93 -24.03
C GLN A 244 6.38 -45.38 -25.01
N TYR A 245 5.19 -45.01 -24.53
CA TYR A 245 4.14 -44.45 -25.37
C TYR A 245 4.40 -43.00 -25.78
N LEU A 246 4.98 -42.18 -24.90
CA LEU A 246 5.46 -40.85 -25.28
C LEU A 246 6.52 -40.92 -26.40
N ALA A 247 7.44 -41.88 -26.32
CA ALA A 247 8.46 -42.10 -27.35
C ALA A 247 7.86 -42.56 -28.70
N GLN A 248 6.64 -43.10 -28.70
CA GLN A 248 5.89 -43.45 -29.91
C GLN A 248 5.06 -42.29 -30.47
N GLY A 249 5.11 -41.12 -29.83
CA GLY A 249 4.41 -39.92 -30.27
C GLY A 249 2.96 -39.81 -29.79
N LEU A 250 2.54 -40.61 -28.79
CA LEU A 250 1.23 -40.44 -28.19
C LEU A 250 1.20 -39.16 -27.32
N PRO A 251 0.08 -38.40 -27.31
CA PRO A 251 -0.14 -37.32 -26.37
C PRO A 251 -0.12 -37.81 -24.91
N ASP A 252 0.38 -37.01 -23.96
CA ASP A 252 0.53 -37.39 -22.54
C ASP A 252 -0.68 -38.12 -21.94
N TYR A 253 -1.88 -37.55 -22.05
CA TYR A 253 -3.07 -38.17 -21.46
C TYR A 253 -3.40 -39.52 -22.11
N GLU A 254 -3.27 -39.64 -23.43
CA GLU A 254 -3.53 -40.88 -24.16
C GLU A 254 -2.46 -41.94 -23.85
N ALA A 255 -1.19 -41.54 -23.77
CA ALA A 255 -0.09 -42.40 -23.38
C ALA A 255 -0.27 -42.95 -21.95
N TRP A 256 -0.72 -42.11 -21.02
CA TRP A 256 -0.99 -42.49 -19.63
C TRP A 256 -2.19 -43.44 -19.52
N GLN A 257 -3.29 -43.14 -20.22
CA GLN A 257 -4.47 -44.01 -20.27
C GLN A 257 -4.13 -45.38 -20.88
N ARG A 258 -3.31 -45.41 -21.94
CA ARG A 258 -2.83 -46.63 -22.58
C ARG A 258 -1.93 -47.44 -21.66
N ALA A 259 -0.97 -46.79 -20.99
CA ALA A 259 -0.09 -47.43 -20.02
C ALA A 259 -0.88 -48.07 -18.86
N CYS A 260 -1.91 -47.38 -18.37
CA CYS A 260 -2.80 -47.89 -17.34
C CYS A 260 -3.59 -49.14 -17.80
N GLN A 261 -4.21 -49.06 -18.99
CA GLN A 261 -4.96 -50.17 -19.57
C GLN A 261 -4.09 -51.42 -19.78
N ASP A 262 -2.86 -51.25 -20.26
CA ASP A 262 -1.96 -52.38 -20.49
C ASP A 262 -1.48 -53.06 -19.19
N LEU A 263 -1.61 -52.38 -18.05
CA LEU A 263 -1.32 -52.92 -16.71
C LEU A 263 -2.58 -53.53 -16.05
N GLY A 264 -3.65 -53.71 -16.84
CA GLY A 264 -4.93 -54.24 -16.37
C GLY A 264 -5.74 -53.25 -15.55
N GLY A 265 -5.37 -51.96 -15.57
CA GLY A 265 -6.05 -50.90 -14.83
C GLY A 265 -7.03 -50.10 -15.67
N GLN A 266 -7.86 -49.34 -14.99
CA GLN A 266 -8.72 -48.30 -15.55
C GLN A 266 -8.33 -46.96 -14.95
N VAL A 267 -8.27 -45.94 -15.81
CA VAL A 267 -8.15 -44.55 -15.40
C VAL A 267 -9.40 -44.12 -14.63
N ILE A 268 -9.19 -43.59 -13.43
CA ILE A 268 -10.20 -42.93 -12.63
C ILE A 268 -9.81 -41.45 -12.54
N ASP A 269 -10.55 -40.60 -13.25
CA ASP A 269 -10.43 -39.14 -13.13
C ASP A 269 -11.36 -38.64 -12.04
N ARG A 270 -10.79 -38.23 -10.90
CA ARG A 270 -11.56 -37.68 -9.76
C ARG A 270 -10.85 -36.43 -9.23
N GLY A 271 -11.07 -35.31 -9.90
CA GLY A 271 -10.46 -34.02 -9.54
C GLY A 271 -9.27 -33.66 -10.45
N PRO A 272 -8.24 -32.95 -9.94
CA PRO A 272 -7.01 -32.67 -10.70
C PRO A 272 -6.09 -33.89 -10.81
N GLU A 273 -6.38 -34.97 -10.09
CA GLU A 273 -5.61 -36.21 -10.11
C GLU A 273 -6.35 -37.32 -10.89
N SER A 274 -5.59 -38.00 -11.73
CA SER A 274 -6.02 -39.21 -12.43
C SER A 274 -5.27 -40.41 -11.83
N PHE A 275 -6.01 -41.42 -11.40
CA PHE A 275 -5.45 -42.64 -10.81
C PHE A 275 -5.58 -43.81 -11.78
N CYS A 276 -4.56 -44.65 -11.85
CA CYS A 276 -4.71 -45.95 -12.51
C CYS A 276 -5.13 -47.00 -11.47
N SER A 277 -6.36 -47.50 -11.54
CA SER A 277 -6.93 -48.46 -10.59
C SER A 277 -7.15 -49.82 -11.23
N ARG A 278 -6.78 -50.92 -10.55
CA ARG A 278 -7.07 -52.28 -11.04
C ARG A 278 -8.47 -52.77 -10.69
N ASP A 279 -9.14 -52.09 -9.76
CA ASP A 279 -10.48 -52.42 -9.31
C ASP A 279 -11.50 -51.32 -9.62
N ARG A 280 -12.80 -51.71 -9.63
CA ARG A 280 -13.89 -50.75 -9.65
C ARG A 280 -13.97 -50.04 -8.28
N PRO A 281 -14.00 -48.70 -8.24
CA PRO A 281 -14.17 -47.96 -7.00
C PRO A 281 -15.51 -48.32 -6.35
N SER A 282 -15.48 -48.67 -5.06
CA SER A 282 -16.65 -49.02 -4.23
C SER A 282 -17.35 -47.79 -3.66
#